data_AF-A0A958R0L0-F1
#
_entry.id   AF-A0A958R0L0-F1
#
_cell.length_a   1.000
_cell.length_b   1.000
_cell.length_c   1.000
_cell.angle_alpha   90.00
_cell.angle_beta   90.00
_cell.angle_gamma   90.00
#
_symmetry.space_group_name_H-M   'P 1'
#
loop_
_entity.id
_entity.type
_entity.pdbx_description
1 polymer ?
#
loop_
_entity_poly.entity_id
_entity_poly.type
_entity_poly.pdbx_seq_one_letter_code
_entity_poly.pdbx_strand_id
1 'polypeptide(L)'
;MNILLFGPPGSGKGTQSVLLVEQHGMKHISTGDLFRNAIKRSTSLGLEAKKYMDQGQLVPDTIVVGMVEEAFEGLKGKSFVLDGFPRTVPQAE
;
A
#
# COMPACT_ATOMS: atom_id res chain seq x y z
N MET A 1 6.11 -12.99 -11.05
CA MET A 1 7.14 -12.40 -10.15
C MET A 1 6.47 -11.29 -9.36
N ASN A 2 6.57 -11.34 -8.03
CA ASN A 2 5.99 -10.35 -7.13
C ASN A 2 7.12 -9.81 -6.24
N ILE A 3 7.16 -8.49 -6.04
CA ILE A 3 8.26 -7.81 -5.34
C ILE A 3 7.69 -7.05 -4.16
N LEU A 4 8.34 -7.14 -3.00
CA LEU A 4 8.08 -6.29 -1.85
C LEU A 4 9.23 -5.29 -1.70
N LEU A 5 8.91 -4.01 -1.50
CA LEU A 5 9.89 -2.95 -1.32
C LEU A 5 9.82 -2.39 0.10
N PHE A 6 10.95 -2.53 0.79
CA PHE A 6 11.18 -2.00 2.13
C PHE A 6 12.25 -0.93 2.13
N GLY A 7 12.16 0.00 3.08
CA GLY A 7 13.12 1.09 3.24
C GLY A 7 12.51 2.33 3.90
N PRO A 8 13.32 3.15 4.57
CA PRO A 8 12.83 4.33 5.28
C PRO A 8 12.26 5.41 4.33
N PRO A 9 11.52 6.40 4.85
CA PRO A 9 11.16 7.58 4.07
C PRO A 9 12.40 8.23 3.44
N GLY A 10 12.31 8.68 2.19
CA GLY A 10 13.43 9.28 1.47
C GLY A 10 14.41 8.29 0.83
N SER A 11 14.28 6.98 1.04
CA SER A 11 15.21 5.97 0.47
C SER A 11 15.06 5.69 -1.03
N GLY A 12 14.18 6.40 -1.74
CA GLY A 12 13.97 6.22 -3.19
C GLY A 12 13.08 5.04 -3.61
N LYS A 13 12.36 4.38 -2.70
CA LYS A 13 11.44 3.25 -3.03
C LYS A 13 10.47 3.58 -4.16
N GLY A 14 9.77 4.71 -4.06
CA GLY A 14 8.79 5.11 -5.07
C GLY A 14 9.40 5.25 -6.47
N THR A 15 10.63 5.77 -6.56
CA THR A 15 11.38 5.82 -7.82
C THR A 15 11.64 4.43 -8.38
N GLN A 16 12.07 3.49 -7.53
CA GLN A 16 12.32 2.10 -7.94
C GLN A 16 11.02 1.37 -8.32
N SER A 17 9.91 1.60 -7.60
CA SER A 17 8.59 1.05 -7.95
C SER A 17 8.15 1.45 -9.35
N VAL A 18 8.32 2.73 -9.71
CA VAL A 18 7.96 3.24 -11.04
C VAL A 18 8.79 2.57 -12.13
N LEU A 19 10.11 2.43 -11.93
CA LEU A 19 10.98 1.75 -12.89
C LEU A 19 10.60 0.27 -13.07
N LEU A 20 10.27 -0.44 -11.99
CA LEU A 20 9.81 -1.83 -12.06
C LEU A 20 8.49 -1.97 -12.83
N VAL A 21 7.56 -1.03 -12.64
CA VAL A 21 6.30 -0.98 -13.41
C VAL A 21 6.58 -0.78 -14.89
N GLU A 22 7.41 0.21 -15.23
CA GLU A 22 7.72 0.56 -16.63
C GLU A 22 8.48 -0.55 -17.36
N GLN A 23 9.47 -1.16 -16.71
CA GLN A 23 10.35 -2.17 -17.32
C GLN A 23 9.72 -3.57 -17.37
N HIS A 24 8.87 -3.91 -16.40
CA HIS A 24 8.34 -5.28 -16.27
C HIS A 24 6.82 -5.38 -16.37
N GLY A 25 6.12 -4.27 -16.68
CA GLY A 25 4.67 -4.25 -16.83
C GLY A 25 3.92 -4.58 -15.55
N MET A 26 4.55 -4.39 -14.39
CA MET A 26 4.00 -4.74 -13.08
C MET A 26 2.91 -3.76 -12.65
N LYS A 27 2.10 -4.16 -11.67
CA LYS A 27 1.20 -3.25 -10.95
C LYS A 27 1.85 -2.74 -9.68
N HIS A 28 1.85 -1.43 -9.48
CA HIS A 28 2.28 -0.84 -8.23
C HIS A 28 1.11 -0.78 -7.24
N ILE A 29 1.32 -1.37 -6.06
CA ILE A 29 0.44 -1.24 -4.91
C ILE A 29 1.22 -0.51 -3.83
N SER A 30 0.76 0.68 -3.45
CA SER A 30 1.31 1.44 -2.34
C SER A 30 0.24 1.65 -1.29
N THR A 31 0.49 1.26 -0.04
CA THR A 31 -0.45 1.54 1.07
C THR A 31 -0.71 3.03 1.21
N GLY A 32 0.30 3.87 0.97
CA GLY A 32 0.14 5.32 0.95
C GLY A 32 -0.86 5.80 -0.11
N ASP A 33 -0.82 5.23 -1.32
CA ASP A 33 -1.78 5.56 -2.38
C ASP A 33 -3.17 5.00 -2.08
N LEU A 34 -3.27 3.78 -1.54
CA LEU A 34 -4.54 3.19 -1.12
C LEU A 34 -5.24 4.09 -0.09
N PHE A 35 -4.53 4.54 0.94
CA PHE A 35 -5.08 5.48 1.92
C PHE A 35 -5.49 6.81 1.29
N ARG A 36 -4.63 7.44 0.49
CA ARG A 36 -4.96 8.71 -0.19
C ARG A 36 -6.20 8.59 -1.06
N ASN A 37 -6.33 7.49 -1.81
CA ASN A 37 -7.49 7.23 -2.67
C ASN A 37 -8.76 6.95 -1.87
N ALA A 38 -8.68 6.13 -0.81
CA ALA A 38 -9.80 5.82 0.07
C ALA A 38 -10.33 7.06 0.79
N ILE A 39 -9.44 7.95 1.23
CA ILE A 39 -9.75 9.25 1.82
C ILE A 39 -10.40 10.17 0.78
N LYS A 40 -9.81 10.29 -0.42
CA LYS A 40 -10.34 11.14 -1.50
C LYS A 40 -11.74 10.71 -1.94
N ARG A 41 -12.04 9.41 -1.89
CA ARG A 41 -13.35 8.83 -2.21
C ARG A 41 -14.32 8.83 -1.02
N SER A 42 -13.90 9.31 0.15
CA SER A 42 -14.71 9.31 1.39
C SER A 42 -15.30 7.94 1.74
N THR A 43 -14.53 6.87 1.51
CA THR A 43 -14.93 5.51 1.90
C THR A 43 -14.92 5.38 3.43
N SER A 44 -15.70 4.44 3.98
CA SER A 44 -15.74 4.20 5.44
C SER A 44 -14.34 3.93 6.01
N LEU A 45 -13.58 3.01 5.40
CA LEU A 45 -12.20 2.69 5.78
C LEU A 45 -11.26 3.88 5.61
N GLY A 46 -11.40 4.66 4.53
CA GLY A 46 -10.58 5.85 4.30
C GLY A 46 -10.80 6.94 5.36
N LEU A 47 -12.05 7.21 5.73
CA LEU A 47 -12.38 8.18 6.77
C LEU A 47 -11.90 7.74 8.16
N GLU A 48 -11.96 6.44 8.45
CA GLU A 48 -11.42 5.88 9.68
C GLU A 48 -9.88 5.98 9.71
N ALA A 49 -9.20 5.55 8.65
CA ALA A 49 -7.74 5.64 8.53
C ALA A 49 -7.25 7.09 8.65
N LYS A 50 -7.98 8.06 8.09
CA LYS A 50 -7.65 9.50 8.19
C LYS A 50 -7.48 9.96 9.63
N LYS A 51 -8.31 9.47 10.57
CA LYS A 51 -8.25 9.87 11.99
C LYS A 51 -6.90 9.55 12.62
N TYR A 52 -6.33 8.38 12.30
CA TYR A 52 -5.02 7.96 12.80
C TYR A 52 -3.89 8.71 12.08
N MET A 53 -3.99 8.86 10.76
CA MET A 53 -2.98 9.55 9.95
C MET A 53 -2.82 11.02 10.33
N ASP A 54 -3.93 11.74 10.54
CA ASP A 54 -3.91 13.15 10.97
C ASP A 54 -3.22 13.32 12.35
N GLN A 55 -3.25 12.29 13.19
CA GLN A 55 -2.60 12.26 14.51
C GLN A 55 -1.15 11.76 14.46
N GLY A 56 -0.62 11.43 13.27
CA GLY A 56 0.70 10.81 13.13
C GLY A 56 0.78 9.39 13.71
N GLN A 57 -0.35 8.75 13.97
CA GLN A 57 -0.43 7.39 14.50
C GLN A 57 -0.43 6.37 13.36
N LEU A 58 -0.02 5.14 13.68
CA LEU A 58 -0.18 4.01 12.78
C LEU A 58 -1.66 3.66 12.66
N VAL A 59 -2.11 3.43 11.43
CA VAL A 59 -3.44 2.87 11.16
C VAL A 59 -3.44 1.41 11.64
N PRO A 60 -4.51 0.95 12.33
CA PRO A 60 -4.62 -0.43 12.78
C PRO A 60 -4.37 -1.48 11.68
N ASP A 61 -3.65 -2.55 12.02
CA ASP A 61 -3.24 -3.58 11.07
C ASP A 61 -4.43 -4.20 10.32
N THR A 62 -5.55 -4.42 11.00
CA THR A 62 -6.79 -4.95 10.40
C THR A 62 -7.32 -4.10 9.26
N ILE A 63 -7.24 -2.77 9.37
CA ILE A 63 -7.65 -1.84 8.32
C ILE A 63 -6.66 -1.89 7.16
N VAL A 64 -5.35 -1.91 7.47
CA VAL A 64 -4.29 -1.95 6.45
C VAL A 64 -4.40 -3.23 5.62
N VAL A 65 -4.56 -4.39 6.28
CA VAL A 65 -4.70 -5.70 5.64
C VAL A 65 -5.91 -5.72 4.71
N GLY A 66 -7.10 -5.33 5.20
CA GLY A 66 -8.32 -5.31 4.38
C GLY A 66 -8.21 -4.41 3.14
N MET A 67 -7.52 -3.26 3.24
CA MET A 67 -7.29 -2.39 2.09
C MET A 67 -6.33 -3.00 1.06
N VAL A 68 -5.33 -3.77 1.51
CA VAL A 68 -4.38 -4.46 0.64
C VAL A 68 -5.04 -5.67 -0.03
N GLU A 69 -5.90 -6.40 0.67
CA GLU A 69 -6.70 -7.49 0.12
C GLU A 69 -7.61 -7.00 -1.02
N GLU A 70 -8.36 -5.91 -0.82
CA GLU A 70 -9.20 -5.30 -1.87
C GLU A 70 -8.36 -4.89 -3.10
N ALA A 71 -7.15 -4.37 -2.88
CA ALA A 71 -6.23 -4.03 -3.96
C ALA A 71 -5.75 -5.26 -4.74
N PHE A 72 -5.51 -6.38 -4.04
CA PHE A 72 -5.11 -7.65 -4.67
C PHE A 72 -6.21 -8.29 -5.50
N GLU A 73 -7.47 -8.24 -5.05
CA GLU A 73 -8.62 -8.73 -5.83
C GLU A 73 -8.69 -8.03 -7.21
N GLY A 74 -8.36 -6.74 -7.26
CA GLY A 74 -8.31 -5.95 -8.49
C GLY A 74 -7.19 -6.34 -9.48
N LEU A 75 -6.16 -7.06 -9.04
CA LEU A 75 -5.00 -7.38 -9.90
C LEU A 75 -5.29 -8.45 -10.96
N LYS A 76 -6.28 -9.32 -10.73
CA LYS A 76 -6.62 -10.45 -11.63
C LYS A 76 -5.39 -11.28 -12.05
N GLY A 77 -4.49 -11.56 -11.11
CA GLY A 77 -3.29 -12.39 -11.34
C GLY A 77 -2.09 -11.70 -12.00
N LYS A 78 -2.09 -10.37 -12.15
CA LYS A 78 -0.94 -9.61 -12.64
C LYS A 78 0.21 -9.57 -11.62
N SER A 79 1.44 -9.54 -12.12
CA SER A 79 2.64 -9.28 -11.30
C SER A 79 2.53 -7.92 -10.62
N PHE A 80 3.07 -7.81 -9.40
CA PHE A 80 3.00 -6.57 -8.63
C PHE A 80 4.27 -6.24 -7.87
N VAL A 81 4.44 -4.95 -7.62
CA VAL A 81 5.38 -4.39 -6.65
C VAL A 81 4.57 -3.76 -5.53
N LEU A 82 4.84 -4.20 -4.30
CA LEU A 82 4.18 -3.76 -3.07
C LEU A 82 5.13 -2.84 -2.29
N ASP A 83 4.76 -1.56 -2.15
CA ASP A 83 5.53 -0.54 -1.43
C ASP A 83 4.84 -0.15 -0.13
N GLY A 84 5.56 -0.32 0.98
CA GLY A 84 5.11 0.13 2.29
C GLY A 84 4.13 -0.82 2.98
N PHE A 85 4.12 -2.10 2.61
CA PHE A 85 3.46 -3.21 3.31
C PHE A 85 4.30 -4.49 3.17
N PRO A 86 4.36 -5.34 4.21
CA PRO A 86 3.92 -5.10 5.59
C PRO A 86 4.79 -4.05 6.30
N ARG A 87 4.29 -3.46 7.39
CA ARG A 87 5.02 -2.54 8.29
C ARG A 87 5.16 -3.09 9.71
N THR A 88 4.34 -4.06 10.07
CA THR A 88 4.38 -4.76 11.35
C THR A 88 4.50 -6.27 11.09
N VAL A 89 4.93 -7.03 12.10
CA VAL A 89 4.98 -8.50 11.99
C VAL A 89 3.59 -9.10 11.77
N PRO A 90 2.52 -8.68 12.48
CA PRO A 90 1.17 -9.22 12.25
C PRO A 90 0.61 -9.00 10.85
N GLN A 91 1.09 -8.00 10.10
CA GLN A 91 0.70 -7.80 8.70
C GLN A 91 1.35 -8.81 7.73
N ALA A 92 2.39 -9.51 8.17
CA ALA A 92 3.14 -10.47 7.37
C ALA A 92 2.75 -11.93 7.62
N GLU A 93 1.94 -12.18 8.65
CA GLU A 93 1.38 -13.50 9.00
C GLU A 93 0.08 -13.77 8.22
#